data_AF-A0A259LGG3-F1
#
_entry.id   AF-A0A259LGG3-F1
#
_cell.length_a   1.000
_cell.length_b   1.000
_cell.length_c   1.000
_cell.angle_alpha   90.00
_cell.angle_beta   90.00
_cell.angle_gamma   90.00
#
_symmetry.space_group_name_H-M   'P 1'
#
loop_
_entity.id
_entity.type
_entity.pdbx_description
1 polymer ?
#
loop_
_entity_poly.entity_id
_entity_poly.type
_entity_poly.pdbx_seq_one_letter_code
_entity_poly.pdbx_strand_id
1 'polypeptide(L)'
;MLDDDLRQRARRLMAGDFRIGDLDRLFLGQRDRAWGRAAFREIGDFVAHRDTREKGLVSQVGKDVFTSVDVWSLKMRGREPSWADIARAAEANLRLASDKQIRSGCGCQRGTAKKRMQAALAKIERQERPTDPEIKALDFLGNRFIWRPAFTSDQLFSEFKDVLTLNQIIAKADAGALDGARPFVALHALSVMHGSTIVLDGGEKARLFAGFANRDRRLEVKVEIVFSELGKPLMAPVCLFLTDFGPDEYCDPELNISTDTVLFNHWDFPIDVGEDNRLLRIC
;
A
#
# COMPACT_ATOMS: atom_id res chain seq x y z
N MET A 1 -9.55 -30.49 -11.23
CA MET A 1 -8.19 -30.74 -10.71
C MET A 1 -7.62 -29.53 -9.97
N LEU A 2 -7.29 -28.40 -10.61
CA LEU A 2 -6.79 -27.21 -9.89
C LEU A 2 -7.80 -26.68 -8.87
N ASP A 3 -9.04 -26.42 -9.29
CA ASP A 3 -10.07 -25.89 -8.38
C ASP A 3 -10.45 -26.88 -7.26
N ASP A 4 -10.26 -28.19 -7.45
CA ASP A 4 -10.50 -29.19 -6.40
C ASP A 4 -9.41 -29.16 -5.33
N ASP A 5 -8.15 -28.98 -5.72
CA ASP A 5 -7.03 -28.71 -4.80
C ASP A 5 -7.27 -27.40 -4.05
N LEU A 6 -7.67 -26.32 -4.73
CA LEU A 6 -7.98 -25.04 -4.10
C LEU A 6 -9.14 -25.14 -3.10
N ARG A 7 -10.20 -25.90 -3.42
CA ARG A 7 -11.31 -26.19 -2.48
C ARG A 7 -10.81 -26.94 -1.25
N GLN A 8 -9.91 -27.91 -1.41
CA GLN A 8 -9.35 -28.64 -0.27
C GLN A 8 -8.54 -27.72 0.65
N ARG A 9 -7.76 -26.80 0.07
CA ARG A 9 -6.99 -25.78 0.81
C ARG A 9 -7.91 -24.81 1.56
N ALA A 10 -8.94 -24.31 0.89
CA ALA A 10 -9.93 -23.44 1.52
C ALA A 10 -10.67 -24.15 2.65
N ARG A 11 -10.98 -25.45 2.54
CA ARG A 11 -11.57 -26.24 3.63
C ARG A 11 -10.64 -26.34 4.85
N ARG A 12 -9.34 -26.56 4.65
CA ARG A 12 -8.37 -26.53 5.76
C ARG A 12 -8.33 -25.17 6.43
N LEU A 13 -8.26 -24.10 5.63
CA LEU A 13 -8.28 -22.72 6.12
C LEU A 13 -9.54 -22.41 6.95
N MET A 14 -10.72 -22.83 6.48
CA MET A 14 -11.99 -22.69 7.22
C MET A 14 -12.05 -23.54 8.50
N ALA A 15 -11.31 -24.65 8.55
CA ALA A 15 -11.21 -25.50 9.73
C ALA A 15 -10.16 -25.02 10.75
N GLY A 16 -9.47 -23.90 10.48
CA GLY A 16 -8.39 -23.39 11.34
C GLY A 16 -7.03 -24.07 11.13
N ASP A 17 -6.90 -24.93 10.11
CA ASP A 17 -5.62 -25.56 9.75
C ASP A 17 -4.86 -24.60 8.82
N PHE A 18 -4.07 -23.71 9.44
CA PHE A 18 -3.36 -22.63 8.78
C PHE A 18 -2.00 -23.09 8.24
N ARG A 19 -1.83 -22.99 6.92
CA ARG A 19 -0.60 -23.39 6.22
C ARG A 19 -0.24 -22.35 5.17
N ILE A 20 1.00 -21.87 5.19
CA ILE A 20 1.44 -20.81 4.26
C ILE A 20 1.26 -21.28 2.81
N GLY A 21 1.66 -22.52 2.52
CA GLY A 21 1.51 -23.10 1.17
C GLY A 21 0.07 -23.21 0.69
N ASP A 22 -0.94 -23.12 1.58
CA ASP A 22 -2.34 -23.02 1.17
C ASP A 22 -2.69 -21.61 0.70
N LEU A 23 -2.22 -20.57 1.39
CA LEU A 23 -2.38 -19.18 0.94
C LEU A 23 -1.62 -18.93 -0.36
N ASP A 24 -0.39 -19.42 -0.49
CA ASP A 24 0.39 -19.28 -1.73
C ASP A 24 -0.41 -19.81 -2.92
N ARG A 25 -0.98 -21.02 -2.78
CA ARG A 25 -1.73 -21.67 -3.85
C ARG A 25 -3.07 -21.00 -4.11
N LEU A 26 -3.77 -20.53 -3.07
CA LEU A 26 -5.02 -19.79 -3.22
C LEU A 26 -4.80 -18.46 -3.94
N PHE A 27 -3.80 -17.68 -3.55
CA PHE A 27 -3.47 -16.42 -4.21
C PHE A 27 -2.97 -16.64 -5.64
N LEU A 28 -1.98 -17.52 -5.85
CA LEU A 28 -1.42 -17.81 -7.18
C LEU A 28 -2.47 -18.39 -8.13
N GLY A 29 -3.24 -19.38 -7.68
CA GLY A 29 -4.21 -20.10 -8.51
C GLY A 29 -5.43 -19.27 -8.92
N GLN A 30 -5.63 -18.10 -8.29
CA GLN A 30 -6.81 -17.26 -8.48
C GLN A 30 -6.49 -15.84 -8.95
N ARG A 31 -5.21 -15.42 -9.01
CA ARG A 31 -4.82 -14.02 -9.33
C ARG A 31 -5.36 -13.52 -10.68
N ASP A 32 -5.44 -14.40 -11.68
CA ASP A 32 -5.95 -14.06 -13.02
C ASP A 32 -7.48 -13.93 -13.01
N ARG A 33 -8.14 -14.63 -12.07
CA ARG A 33 -9.58 -14.60 -11.80
C ARG A 33 -9.92 -13.76 -10.57
N ALA A 34 -9.22 -12.63 -10.37
CA ALA A 34 -9.41 -11.77 -9.19
C ALA A 34 -10.62 -10.83 -9.26
N TRP A 35 -11.38 -10.77 -10.37
CA TRP A 35 -12.61 -9.95 -10.47
C TRP A 35 -12.46 -8.47 -10.08
N GLY A 36 -11.32 -7.87 -10.43
CA GLY A 36 -11.00 -6.49 -10.08
C GLY A 36 -10.68 -6.25 -8.60
N ARG A 37 -10.50 -7.31 -7.81
CA ARG A 37 -10.03 -7.26 -6.43
C ARG A 37 -8.52 -7.02 -6.41
N ALA A 38 -8.16 -5.75 -6.32
CA ALA A 38 -6.79 -5.28 -6.54
C ALA A 38 -5.83 -5.69 -5.41
N ALA A 39 -6.26 -5.65 -4.14
CA ALA A 39 -5.44 -6.09 -3.02
C ALA A 39 -5.19 -7.61 -3.08
N PHE A 40 -6.22 -8.41 -3.42
CA PHE A 40 -6.04 -9.84 -3.63
C PHE A 40 -5.03 -10.14 -4.74
N ARG A 41 -5.22 -9.50 -5.90
CA ARG A 41 -4.31 -9.67 -7.04
C ARG A 41 -2.89 -9.26 -6.69
N GLU A 42 -2.73 -8.14 -5.96
CA GLU A 42 -1.43 -7.63 -5.55
C GLU A 42 -0.66 -8.66 -4.73
N ILE A 43 -1.30 -9.30 -3.74
CA ILE A 43 -0.64 -10.34 -2.94
C ILE A 43 -0.29 -11.55 -3.79
N GLY A 44 -1.20 -12.03 -4.66
CA GLY A 44 -0.87 -13.13 -5.59
C GLY A 44 0.25 -12.80 -6.57
N ASP A 45 0.44 -11.52 -6.86
CA ASP A 45 1.55 -11.03 -7.66
C ASP A 45 2.88 -11.01 -6.89
N PHE A 46 2.87 -10.65 -5.60
CA PHE A 46 4.05 -10.77 -4.71
C PHE A 46 4.44 -12.23 -4.47
N VAL A 47 3.47 -13.12 -4.27
CA VAL A 47 3.73 -14.56 -4.11
C VAL A 47 4.40 -15.12 -5.38
N ALA A 48 4.02 -14.66 -6.57
CA ALA A 48 4.61 -15.13 -7.81
C ALA A 48 6.02 -14.59 -8.06
N HIS A 49 6.24 -13.31 -7.76
CA HIS A 49 7.49 -12.60 -8.03
C HIS A 49 7.75 -11.58 -6.91
N ARG A 50 8.56 -12.01 -5.92
CA ARG A 50 8.84 -11.25 -4.70
C ARG A 50 9.87 -10.13 -4.88
N ASP A 51 10.84 -10.29 -5.78
CA ASP A 51 12.03 -9.42 -5.79
C ASP A 51 11.75 -7.95 -6.13
N THR A 52 11.24 -7.68 -7.34
CA THR A 52 10.99 -6.32 -7.83
C THR A 52 9.62 -6.23 -8.50
N ARG A 53 8.89 -5.17 -8.15
CA ARG A 53 7.57 -4.85 -8.70
C ARG A 53 7.60 -3.52 -9.45
N GLU A 54 7.18 -3.55 -10.70
CA GLU A 54 7.13 -2.35 -11.57
C GLU A 54 5.70 -1.81 -11.75
N LYS A 55 4.74 -2.70 -11.50
CA LYS A 55 3.30 -2.49 -11.68
C LYS A 55 2.53 -3.17 -10.56
N GLY A 56 1.31 -2.70 -10.36
CA GLY A 56 0.44 -3.15 -9.28
C GLY A 56 -0.07 -1.99 -8.45
N LEU A 57 -0.96 -2.29 -7.52
CA LEU A 57 -1.55 -1.35 -6.60
C LEU A 57 -0.48 -0.67 -5.73
N VAL A 58 0.45 -1.44 -5.17
CA VAL A 58 1.53 -0.92 -4.29
C VAL A 58 2.51 -0.08 -5.09
N SER A 59 2.88 -0.54 -6.30
CA SER A 59 3.77 0.23 -7.18
C SER A 59 3.16 1.57 -7.60
N GLN A 60 1.87 1.59 -7.97
CA GLN A 60 1.20 2.83 -8.37
C GLN A 60 1.09 3.82 -7.20
N VAL A 61 0.68 3.35 -6.03
CA VAL A 61 0.57 4.20 -4.84
C VAL A 61 1.95 4.67 -4.38
N GLY A 62 2.97 3.81 -4.43
CA GLY A 62 4.36 4.19 -4.16
C GLY A 62 4.86 5.31 -5.08
N LYS A 63 4.61 5.22 -6.40
CA LYS A 63 4.94 6.28 -7.37
C LYS A 63 4.22 7.59 -7.08
N ASP A 64 2.94 7.52 -6.74
CA ASP A 64 2.15 8.71 -6.40
C ASP A 64 2.66 9.37 -5.11
N VAL A 65 2.95 8.57 -4.07
CA VAL A 65 3.50 9.06 -2.80
C VAL A 65 4.87 9.68 -3.02
N PHE A 66 5.75 9.00 -3.78
CA PHE A 66 7.05 9.53 -4.16
C PHE A 66 6.93 10.88 -4.84
N THR A 67 6.06 10.98 -5.86
CA THR A 67 5.83 12.24 -6.58
C THR A 67 5.34 13.35 -5.62
N SER A 68 4.45 13.00 -4.70
CA SER A 68 3.92 13.93 -3.69
C SER A 68 5.02 14.50 -2.78
N VAL A 69 5.86 13.62 -2.20
CA VAL A 69 6.95 14.04 -1.29
C VAL A 69 8.13 14.68 -2.03
N ASP A 70 8.44 14.22 -3.24
CA ASP A 70 9.45 14.80 -4.13
C ASP A 70 9.14 16.29 -4.34
N VAL A 71 7.98 16.61 -4.91
CA VAL A 71 7.62 18.00 -5.21
C VAL A 71 7.45 18.83 -3.93
N TRP A 72 6.79 18.31 -2.90
CA TRP A 72 6.60 19.02 -1.64
C TRP A 72 7.93 19.38 -0.95
N SER A 73 8.96 18.54 -1.10
CA SER A 73 10.27 18.74 -0.47
C SER A 73 11.26 19.54 -1.31
N LEU A 74 10.94 19.93 -2.56
CA LEU A 74 11.88 20.62 -3.46
C LEU A 74 12.52 21.85 -2.81
N LYS A 75 11.73 22.72 -2.16
CA LYS A 75 12.25 23.92 -1.49
C LYS A 75 13.16 23.59 -0.31
N MET A 76 12.85 22.53 0.43
CA MET A 76 13.71 22.04 1.53
C MET A 76 15.05 21.51 0.99
N ARG A 77 15.07 21.07 -0.28
CA ARG A 77 16.26 20.64 -1.02
C ARG A 77 16.92 21.76 -1.82
N GLY A 78 16.55 23.02 -1.60
CA GLY A 78 17.14 24.18 -2.28
C GLY A 78 16.75 24.31 -3.77
N ARG A 79 15.64 23.68 -4.18
CA ARG A 79 15.13 23.70 -5.56
C ARG A 79 13.78 24.41 -5.61
N GLU A 80 13.56 25.20 -6.66
CA GLU A 80 12.25 25.79 -6.94
C GLU A 80 11.40 24.83 -7.79
N PRO A 81 10.13 24.58 -7.44
CA PRO A 81 9.24 23.75 -8.23
C PRO A 81 8.88 24.43 -9.55
N SER A 82 8.97 23.68 -10.65
CA SER A 82 8.41 24.09 -11.94
C SER A 82 6.90 23.86 -11.99
N TRP A 83 6.21 24.45 -12.97
CA TRP A 83 4.80 24.13 -13.22
C TRP A 83 4.57 22.66 -13.61
N ALA A 84 5.55 22.02 -14.25
CA ALA A 84 5.49 20.59 -14.55
C ALA A 84 5.55 19.75 -13.27
N ASP A 85 6.35 20.15 -12.28
CA ASP A 85 6.40 19.50 -10.97
C ASP A 85 5.06 19.65 -10.24
N ILE A 86 4.51 20.87 -10.22
CA ILE A 86 3.21 21.14 -9.61
C ILE A 86 2.10 20.30 -10.29
N ALA A 87 2.12 20.18 -11.61
CA ALA A 87 1.16 19.36 -12.34
C ALA A 87 1.27 17.86 -12.00
N ARG A 88 2.50 17.33 -11.93
CA ARG A 88 2.78 15.96 -11.50
C ARG A 88 2.26 15.69 -10.09
N ALA A 89 2.60 16.56 -9.14
CA ALA A 89 2.14 16.46 -7.76
C ALA A 89 0.62 16.54 -7.66
N ALA A 90 -0.01 17.44 -8.42
CA ALA A 90 -1.45 17.62 -8.40
C ALA A 90 -2.20 16.37 -8.88
N GLU A 91 -1.74 15.72 -9.96
CA GLU A 91 -2.32 14.47 -10.44
C GLU A 91 -2.08 13.30 -9.47
N ALA A 92 -0.90 13.21 -8.86
CA ALA A 92 -0.59 12.19 -7.84
C ALA A 92 -1.46 12.37 -6.59
N ASN A 93 -1.53 13.59 -6.06
CA ASN A 93 -2.36 13.93 -4.90
C ASN A 93 -3.85 13.80 -5.19
N LEU A 94 -4.29 14.00 -6.43
CA LEU A 94 -5.66 13.70 -6.83
C LEU A 94 -5.97 12.20 -6.75
N ARG A 95 -5.01 11.30 -7.00
CA ARG A 95 -5.20 9.84 -6.83
C ARG A 95 -5.12 9.39 -5.37
N LEU A 96 -4.28 10.06 -4.57
CA LEU A 96 -4.05 9.72 -3.17
C LEU A 96 -5.14 10.28 -2.25
N ALA A 97 -5.57 11.52 -2.44
CA ALA A 97 -6.51 12.18 -1.53
C ALA A 97 -7.84 11.44 -1.50
N SER A 98 -8.39 11.23 -0.30
CA SER A 98 -9.75 10.74 -0.10
C SER A 98 -10.80 11.78 -0.53
N ASP A 99 -12.03 11.34 -0.82
CA ASP A 99 -13.12 12.27 -1.16
C ASP A 99 -13.41 13.26 -0.03
N LYS A 100 -13.20 12.86 1.24
CA LYS A 100 -13.31 13.73 2.41
C LYS A 100 -12.24 14.83 2.37
N GLN A 101 -10.98 14.48 2.10
CA GLN A 101 -9.88 15.44 1.98
C GLN A 101 -10.12 16.40 0.80
N ILE A 102 -10.54 15.90 -0.36
CA ILE A 102 -10.84 16.75 -1.52
C ILE A 102 -11.99 17.71 -1.22
N ARG A 103 -13.08 17.22 -0.59
CA ARG A 103 -14.20 18.07 -0.23
C ARG A 103 -13.80 19.17 0.74
N SER A 104 -12.99 18.83 1.75
CA SER A 104 -12.48 19.79 2.74
C SER A 104 -11.52 20.80 2.12
N GLY A 105 -10.57 20.34 1.30
CA GLY A 105 -9.53 21.18 0.70
C GLY A 105 -10.00 22.03 -0.48
N CYS A 106 -10.72 21.40 -1.42
CA CYS A 106 -11.16 22.04 -2.66
C CYS A 106 -12.59 22.61 -2.58
N GLY A 107 -13.36 22.28 -1.53
CA GLY A 107 -14.77 22.70 -1.39
C GLY A 107 -15.72 22.07 -2.41
N CYS A 108 -15.32 20.97 -3.06
CA CYS A 108 -16.13 20.31 -4.11
C CYS A 108 -15.84 18.81 -4.20
N GLN A 109 -16.56 18.10 -5.07
CA GLN A 109 -16.34 16.67 -5.34
C GLN A 109 -15.11 16.45 -6.25
N ARG A 110 -14.55 15.23 -6.21
CA ARG A 110 -13.34 14.84 -6.99
C ARG A 110 -13.40 15.18 -8.46
N GLY A 111 -14.50 14.87 -9.15
CA GLY A 111 -14.65 15.18 -10.57
C GLY A 111 -14.54 16.68 -10.87
N THR A 112 -15.15 17.51 -10.02
CA THR A 112 -15.07 18.98 -10.12
C THR A 112 -13.69 19.50 -9.76
N ALA A 113 -13.05 18.96 -8.71
CA ALA A 113 -11.69 19.30 -8.31
C ALA A 113 -10.69 19.01 -9.44
N LYS A 114 -10.80 17.82 -10.07
CA LYS A 114 -10.01 17.44 -11.24
C LYS A 114 -10.15 18.45 -12.38
N LYS A 115 -11.39 18.76 -12.78
CA LYS A 115 -11.65 19.71 -13.87
C LYS A 115 -11.06 21.10 -13.57
N ARG A 116 -11.22 21.59 -12.34
CA ARG A 116 -10.69 22.88 -11.88
C ARG A 116 -9.17 22.91 -11.88
N MET A 117 -8.53 21.87 -11.34
CA MET A 117 -7.07 21.71 -11.35
C MET A 117 -6.52 21.70 -12.79
N GLN A 118 -7.12 20.92 -13.68
CA GLN A 118 -6.69 20.84 -15.08
C GLN A 118 -6.90 22.16 -15.83
N ALA A 119 -8.01 22.86 -15.58
CA ALA A 119 -8.26 24.18 -16.14
C ALA A 119 -7.25 25.23 -15.63
N ALA A 120 -6.88 25.16 -14.35
CA ALA A 120 -5.85 26.04 -13.77
C ALA A 120 -4.51 25.86 -14.48
N LEU A 121 -4.05 24.62 -14.62
CA LEU A 121 -2.79 24.28 -15.29
C LEU A 121 -2.78 24.76 -16.74
N ALA A 122 -3.85 24.49 -17.50
CA ALA A 122 -3.97 24.90 -18.90
C ALA A 122 -4.03 26.43 -19.08
N LYS A 123 -4.58 27.17 -18.11
CA LYS A 123 -4.59 28.64 -18.14
C LYS A 123 -3.21 29.21 -17.83
N ILE A 124 -2.52 28.66 -16.84
CA ILE A 124 -1.15 29.05 -16.48
C ILE A 124 -0.20 28.85 -17.67
N GLU A 125 -0.29 27.73 -18.38
CA GLU A 125 0.48 27.47 -19.60
C GLU A 125 0.22 28.52 -20.70
N ARG A 126 -1.03 28.97 -20.83
CA ARG A 126 -1.45 30.04 -21.75
C ARG A 126 -1.23 31.46 -21.22
N GLN A 127 -0.62 31.63 -20.04
CA GLN A 127 -0.46 32.92 -19.35
C GLN A 127 -1.80 33.63 -19.05
N GLU A 128 -2.89 32.86 -18.95
CA GLU A 128 -4.21 33.32 -18.52
C GLU A 128 -4.34 33.20 -17.00
N ARG A 129 -5.09 34.11 -16.36
CA ARG A 129 -5.36 34.05 -14.92
C ARG A 129 -6.41 32.99 -14.60
N PRO A 130 -6.11 31.95 -13.79
CA PRO A 130 -7.13 31.05 -13.28
C PRO A 130 -8.08 31.75 -12.30
N THR A 131 -9.30 31.25 -12.21
CA THR A 131 -10.31 31.69 -11.24
C THR A 131 -9.95 31.23 -9.83
N ASP A 132 -10.48 31.87 -8.80
CA ASP A 132 -10.19 31.50 -7.40
C ASP A 132 -10.51 30.02 -7.09
N PRO A 133 -11.62 29.42 -7.58
CA PRO A 133 -11.87 28.00 -7.38
C PRO A 133 -10.87 27.07 -8.09
N GLU A 134 -10.33 27.50 -9.24
CA GLU A 134 -9.29 26.78 -9.99
C GLU A 134 -7.95 26.85 -9.24
N ILE A 135 -7.55 28.04 -8.77
CA ILE A 135 -6.36 28.25 -7.94
C ILE A 135 -6.46 27.41 -6.67
N LYS A 136 -7.59 27.44 -5.96
CA LYS A 136 -7.80 26.67 -4.73
C LYS A 136 -7.64 25.16 -4.94
N ALA A 137 -8.15 24.62 -6.05
CA ALA A 137 -7.99 23.21 -6.37
C ALA A 137 -6.52 22.87 -6.68
N LEU A 138 -5.86 23.71 -7.48
CA LEU A 138 -4.45 23.53 -7.83
C LEU A 138 -3.53 23.66 -6.62
N ASP A 139 -3.75 24.63 -5.74
CA ASP A 139 -2.93 24.83 -4.54
C ASP A 139 -3.06 23.65 -3.57
N PHE A 140 -4.29 23.20 -3.31
CA PHE A 140 -4.52 22.05 -2.44
C PHE A 140 -3.86 20.77 -2.96
N LEU A 141 -3.95 20.51 -4.27
CA LEU A 141 -3.44 19.29 -4.87
C LEU A 141 -1.96 19.39 -5.25
N GLY A 142 -1.45 20.56 -5.63
CA GLY A 142 -0.09 20.74 -6.14
C GLY A 142 0.96 20.96 -5.06
N ASN A 143 0.59 21.50 -3.90
CA ASN A 143 1.54 21.98 -2.88
C ASN A 143 1.45 21.24 -1.53
N ARG A 144 0.87 20.04 -1.50
CA ARG A 144 0.73 19.24 -0.27
C ARG A 144 1.42 17.89 -0.39
N PHE A 145 1.98 17.42 0.72
CA PHE A 145 2.29 16.02 0.86
C PHE A 145 1.03 15.27 1.31
N ILE A 146 0.45 14.47 0.42
CA ILE A 146 -0.68 13.58 0.72
C ILE A 146 -0.19 12.16 0.51
N TRP A 147 -0.52 11.29 1.46
CA TRP A 147 -0.31 9.86 1.32
C TRP A 147 -1.47 9.09 1.94
N ARG A 148 -1.61 7.83 1.53
CA ARG A 148 -2.48 6.84 2.15
C ARG A 148 -1.93 5.43 1.88
N PRO A 149 -2.27 4.44 2.71
CA PRO A 149 -2.00 3.05 2.37
C PRO A 149 -2.62 2.69 1.02
N ALA A 150 -1.95 1.81 0.29
CA ALA A 150 -2.45 1.27 -0.96
C ALA A 150 -3.68 0.37 -0.72
N PHE A 151 -3.67 -0.39 0.38
CA PHE A 151 -4.80 -1.15 0.90
C PHE A 151 -4.63 -1.44 2.40
N THR A 152 -5.68 -2.01 3.02
CA THR A 152 -5.70 -2.39 4.44
C THR A 152 -5.95 -3.90 4.62
N SER A 153 -5.71 -4.43 5.82
CA SER A 153 -6.05 -5.83 6.17
C SER A 153 -7.53 -6.14 5.92
N ASP A 154 -8.44 -5.21 6.26
CA ASP A 154 -9.87 -5.33 5.99
C ASP A 154 -10.19 -5.46 4.50
N GLN A 155 -9.60 -4.59 3.67
CA GLN A 155 -9.80 -4.66 2.23
C GLN A 155 -9.27 -5.99 1.68
N LEU A 156 -8.04 -6.36 2.03
CA LEU A 156 -7.43 -7.61 1.57
C LEU A 156 -8.29 -8.82 1.93
N PHE A 157 -8.74 -8.92 3.18
CA PHE A 157 -9.51 -10.06 3.64
C PHE A 157 -10.93 -10.10 3.03
N SER A 158 -11.59 -8.96 2.90
CA SER A 158 -12.87 -8.87 2.17
C SER A 158 -12.72 -9.34 0.72
N GLU A 159 -11.67 -8.86 0.05
CA GLU A 159 -11.36 -9.23 -1.33
C GLU A 159 -11.01 -10.72 -1.47
N PHE A 160 -10.30 -11.27 -0.49
CA PHE A 160 -9.99 -12.70 -0.43
C PHE A 160 -11.26 -13.56 -0.37
N LYS A 161 -12.20 -13.24 0.54
CA LYS A 161 -13.50 -13.94 0.62
C LYS A 161 -14.31 -13.81 -0.66
N ASP A 162 -14.34 -12.61 -1.25
CA ASP A 162 -15.02 -12.36 -2.52
C ASP A 162 -14.47 -13.25 -3.64
N VAL A 163 -13.14 -13.29 -3.82
CA VAL A 163 -12.52 -14.07 -4.89
C VAL A 163 -12.78 -15.57 -4.71
N LEU A 164 -12.66 -16.11 -3.49
CA LEU A 164 -12.95 -17.53 -3.25
C LEU A 164 -14.43 -17.87 -3.50
N THR A 165 -15.35 -16.96 -3.19
CA THR A 165 -16.80 -17.15 -3.41
C THR A 165 -17.16 -17.04 -4.90
N LEU A 166 -16.67 -16.00 -5.58
CA LEU A 166 -16.96 -15.74 -7.00
C LEU A 166 -16.42 -16.86 -7.90
N ASN A 167 -15.27 -17.43 -7.55
CA ASN A 167 -14.66 -18.55 -8.26
C ASN A 167 -15.16 -19.92 -7.77
N GLN A 168 -16.19 -19.97 -6.89
CA GLN A 168 -16.79 -21.22 -6.40
C GLN A 168 -15.77 -22.18 -5.74
N ILE A 169 -14.78 -21.60 -5.07
CA ILE A 169 -13.85 -22.34 -4.21
C ILE A 169 -14.49 -22.58 -2.83
N ILE A 170 -15.34 -21.66 -2.39
CA ILE A 170 -16.21 -21.83 -1.23
C ILE A 170 -17.65 -21.47 -1.59
N ALA A 171 -18.62 -22.01 -0.85
CA ALA A 171 -20.00 -21.56 -0.95
C ALA A 171 -20.16 -20.23 -0.20
N LYS A 172 -21.06 -19.37 -0.68
CA LYS A 172 -21.36 -18.08 -0.03
C LYS A 172 -21.83 -18.26 1.42
N ALA A 173 -22.55 -19.34 1.72
CA ALA A 173 -23.00 -19.66 3.06
C ALA A 173 -21.84 -19.98 4.02
N ASP A 174 -20.73 -20.50 3.49
CA ASP A 174 -19.56 -20.91 4.28
C ASP A 174 -18.53 -19.78 4.44
N ALA A 175 -18.74 -18.62 3.79
CA ALA A 175 -17.77 -17.52 3.80
C ALA A 175 -17.45 -16.97 5.20
N GLY A 176 -18.39 -17.09 6.15
CA GLY A 176 -18.16 -16.72 7.55
C GLY A 176 -17.17 -17.64 8.27
N ALA A 177 -17.02 -18.89 7.83
CA ALA A 177 -16.05 -19.82 8.42
C ALA A 177 -14.59 -19.41 8.17
N LEU A 178 -14.34 -18.49 7.22
CA LEU A 178 -13.01 -17.93 6.99
C LEU A 178 -12.63 -16.83 7.98
N ASP A 179 -13.54 -16.27 8.77
CA ASP A 179 -13.27 -15.06 9.56
C ASP A 179 -12.09 -15.23 10.54
N GLY A 180 -11.90 -16.44 11.08
CA GLY A 180 -10.73 -16.78 11.91
C GLY A 180 -9.38 -16.77 11.18
N ALA A 181 -9.38 -16.89 9.84
CA ALA A 181 -8.17 -16.84 9.03
C ALA A 181 -7.71 -15.41 8.70
N ARG A 182 -8.46 -14.38 9.09
CA ARG A 182 -8.16 -12.98 8.78
C ARG A 182 -6.75 -12.55 9.22
N PRO A 183 -6.29 -12.83 10.45
CA PRO A 183 -4.92 -12.49 10.84
C PRO A 183 -3.90 -13.23 9.98
N PHE A 184 -4.09 -14.53 9.76
CA PHE A 184 -3.18 -15.35 8.97
C PHE A 184 -2.96 -14.80 7.54
N VAL A 185 -4.05 -14.38 6.87
CA VAL A 185 -3.99 -13.74 5.54
C VAL A 185 -3.19 -12.42 5.57
N ALA A 186 -3.36 -11.60 6.61
CA ALA A 186 -2.66 -10.33 6.73
C ALA A 186 -1.17 -10.49 7.09
N LEU A 187 -0.83 -11.43 7.98
CA LEU A 187 0.56 -11.74 8.33
C LEU A 187 1.30 -12.34 7.13
N HIS A 188 0.64 -13.18 6.35
CA HIS A 188 1.19 -13.67 5.09
C HIS A 188 1.44 -12.54 4.09
N ALA A 189 0.52 -11.58 3.95
CA ALA A 189 0.74 -10.40 3.12
C ALA A 189 1.95 -9.57 3.60
N LEU A 190 2.10 -9.38 4.92
CA LEU A 190 3.29 -8.73 5.50
C LEU A 190 4.56 -9.48 5.11
N SER A 191 4.59 -10.81 5.26
CA SER A 191 5.80 -11.61 4.99
C SER A 191 6.18 -11.57 3.51
N VAL A 192 5.25 -11.75 2.58
CA VAL A 192 5.58 -11.75 1.14
C VAL A 192 5.96 -10.35 0.63
N MET A 193 5.39 -9.29 1.18
CA MET A 193 5.76 -7.92 0.80
C MET A 193 7.11 -7.51 1.41
N HIS A 194 7.42 -7.98 2.62
CA HIS A 194 8.65 -7.64 3.33
C HIS A 194 9.90 -8.02 2.53
N GLY A 195 10.85 -7.07 2.41
CA GLY A 195 12.12 -7.25 1.71
C GLY A 195 12.04 -7.05 0.20
N SER A 196 10.83 -6.95 -0.36
CA SER A 196 10.62 -6.72 -1.79
C SER A 196 11.00 -5.29 -2.19
N THR A 197 11.15 -5.05 -3.50
CA THR A 197 11.38 -3.70 -4.04
C THR A 197 10.27 -3.26 -4.98
N ILE A 198 9.99 -1.96 -5.02
CA ILE A 198 9.12 -1.35 -6.04
C ILE A 198 9.92 -0.34 -6.88
N VAL A 199 9.52 -0.15 -8.13
CA VAL A 199 10.05 0.92 -8.98
C VAL A 199 9.22 2.18 -8.81
N LEU A 200 9.86 3.25 -8.37
CA LEU A 200 9.30 4.59 -8.20
C LEU A 200 9.29 5.36 -9.53
N ASP A 201 8.70 6.55 -9.51
CA ASP A 201 8.68 7.42 -10.68
C ASP A 201 10.09 7.93 -10.95
N GLY A 202 10.56 7.85 -12.21
CA GLY A 202 11.98 8.10 -12.55
C GLY A 202 12.88 6.86 -12.54
N GLY A 203 12.36 5.68 -12.17
CA GLY A 203 13.08 4.40 -12.28
C GLY A 203 13.88 4.00 -11.04
N GLU A 204 13.88 4.84 -10.00
CA GLU A 204 14.50 4.52 -8.71
C GLU A 204 13.84 3.30 -8.07
N LYS A 205 14.63 2.49 -7.36
CA LYS A 205 14.11 1.34 -6.61
C LYS A 205 13.98 1.71 -5.14
N ALA A 206 12.84 1.39 -4.55
CA ALA A 206 12.59 1.56 -3.13
C ALA A 206 12.25 0.22 -2.47
N ARG A 207 12.83 -0.01 -1.29
CA ARG A 207 12.61 -1.21 -0.50
C ARG A 207 11.29 -1.11 0.27
N LEU A 208 10.57 -2.23 0.31
CA LEU A 208 9.44 -2.45 1.20
C LEU A 208 9.92 -3.15 2.47
N PHE A 209 9.51 -2.63 3.62
CA PHE A 209 9.87 -3.21 4.91
C PHE A 209 8.65 -3.25 5.83
N ALA A 210 8.62 -4.28 6.67
CA ALA A 210 7.53 -4.53 7.58
C ALA A 210 7.97 -4.15 9.00
N GLY A 211 7.01 -3.77 9.83
CA GLY A 211 7.26 -3.40 11.22
C GLY A 211 6.04 -2.75 11.83
N PHE A 212 6.24 -2.04 12.94
CA PHE A 212 5.17 -1.40 13.71
C PHE A 212 5.55 -0.01 14.25
N ALA A 213 6.54 0.65 13.64
CA ALA A 213 6.93 2.03 13.96
C ALA A 213 5.89 3.07 13.48
N ASN A 214 4.65 2.98 13.94
CA ASN A 214 3.64 4.02 13.81
C ASN A 214 3.04 4.34 15.18
N ARG A 215 2.29 5.44 15.23
CA ARG A 215 1.70 5.97 16.47
C ARG A 215 0.85 4.95 17.22
N ASP A 216 0.16 4.09 16.49
CA ASP A 216 -0.79 3.12 17.04
C ASP A 216 -0.18 1.72 17.22
N ARG A 217 1.13 1.58 16.99
CA ARG A 217 1.88 0.31 17.01
C ARG A 217 1.20 -0.80 16.21
N ARG A 218 0.64 -0.48 15.05
CA ARG A 218 0.04 -1.47 14.16
C ARG A 218 1.06 -2.08 13.22
N LEU A 219 0.90 -3.35 12.87
CA LEU A 219 1.74 -3.96 11.83
C LEU A 219 1.44 -3.31 10.48
N GLU A 220 2.49 -2.99 9.74
CA GLU A 220 2.41 -2.32 8.44
C GLU A 220 3.58 -2.70 7.54
N VAL A 221 3.41 -2.46 6.23
CA VAL A 221 4.50 -2.39 5.26
C VAL A 221 4.69 -0.93 4.86
N LYS A 222 5.92 -0.45 4.95
CA LYS A 222 6.32 0.87 4.48
C LYS A 222 7.23 0.78 3.26
N VAL A 223 7.25 1.86 2.48
CA VAL A 223 8.28 2.12 1.47
C VAL A 223 9.30 3.11 2.02
N GLU A 224 10.57 2.85 1.76
CA GLU A 224 11.66 3.78 2.05
C GLU A 224 11.87 4.72 0.86
N ILE A 225 11.61 6.02 1.05
CA ILE A 225 11.94 7.06 0.07
C ILE A 225 13.13 7.85 0.60
N VAL A 226 14.20 7.93 -0.19
CA VAL A 226 15.47 8.58 0.17
C VAL A 226 15.85 9.60 -0.89
N PHE A 227 16.07 10.84 -0.49
CA PHE A 227 16.64 11.87 -1.35
C PHE A 227 18.08 12.19 -0.91
N SER A 228 19.07 11.84 -1.73
CA SER A 228 20.50 11.97 -1.42
C SER A 228 21.14 13.28 -1.90
N GLU A 229 20.36 14.21 -2.43
CA GLU A 229 20.83 15.49 -3.02
C GLU A 229 21.34 16.50 -1.97
N LEU A 230 21.24 16.17 -0.67
CA LEU A 230 21.63 17.00 0.46
C LEU A 230 22.79 16.37 1.25
N GLY A 231 23.55 17.19 1.99
CA GLY A 231 24.57 16.70 2.94
C GLY A 231 24.00 15.80 4.06
N LYS A 232 22.68 15.74 4.23
CA LYS A 232 21.94 14.75 5.03
C LYS A 232 20.76 14.22 4.20
N PRO A 233 20.60 12.89 4.02
CA PRO A 233 19.48 12.34 3.26
C PRO A 233 18.13 12.73 3.88
N LEU A 234 17.18 13.16 3.05
CA LEU A 234 15.78 13.26 3.47
C LEU A 234 15.13 11.88 3.32
N MET A 235 14.68 11.32 4.44
CA MET A 235 14.03 10.01 4.48
C MET A 235 12.57 10.15 4.86
N ALA A 236 11.67 9.51 4.10
CA ALA A 236 10.24 9.53 4.35
C ALA A 236 9.68 8.09 4.33
N PRO A 237 9.58 7.41 5.49
CA PRO A 237 8.97 6.09 5.55
C PRO A 237 7.44 6.22 5.44
N VAL A 238 6.85 5.72 4.36
CA VAL A 238 5.41 5.85 4.09
C VAL A 238 4.71 4.51 4.07
N CYS A 239 3.61 4.39 4.81
CA CYS A 239 2.80 3.19 4.89
C CYS A 239 2.09 2.89 3.56
N LEU A 240 2.30 1.69 3.01
CA LEU A 240 1.64 1.18 1.80
C LEU A 240 0.67 0.03 2.09
N PHE A 241 0.87 -0.75 3.16
CA PHE A 241 -0.11 -1.72 3.64
C PHE A 241 -0.26 -1.54 5.14
N LEU A 242 -1.49 -1.30 5.62
CA LEU A 242 -1.78 -1.09 7.03
C LEU A 242 -2.68 -2.19 7.56
N THR A 243 -2.31 -2.76 8.69
CA THR A 243 -3.18 -3.68 9.42
C THR A 243 -3.74 -3.03 10.68
N ASP A 244 -4.72 -3.69 11.28
CA ASP A 244 -5.24 -3.43 12.62
C ASP A 244 -4.63 -4.36 13.67
N PHE A 245 -3.61 -5.15 13.33
CA PHE A 245 -2.95 -6.08 14.23
C PHE A 245 -1.82 -5.42 15.01
N GLY A 246 -1.70 -5.73 16.31
CA GLY A 246 -0.60 -5.29 17.16
C GLY A 246 0.52 -6.33 17.22
N PRO A 247 1.78 -5.91 17.43
CA PRO A 247 2.92 -6.82 17.47
C PRO A 247 2.85 -7.78 18.67
N ASP A 248 2.32 -7.33 19.81
CA ASP A 248 2.31 -8.11 21.05
C ASP A 248 1.53 -9.44 20.91
N GLU A 249 0.45 -9.45 20.13
CA GLU A 249 -0.38 -10.64 19.87
C GLU A 249 0.13 -11.44 18.67
N TYR A 250 0.56 -10.77 17.60
CA TYR A 250 0.79 -11.40 16.30
C TYR A 250 2.25 -11.55 15.89
N CYS A 251 3.20 -11.18 16.74
CA CYS A 251 4.63 -11.36 16.49
C CYS A 251 5.28 -12.13 17.63
N ASP A 252 6.24 -12.99 17.30
CA ASP A 252 7.14 -13.62 18.25
C ASP A 252 7.80 -12.56 19.16
N PRO A 253 8.00 -12.83 20.47
CA PRO A 253 8.63 -11.89 21.38
C PRO A 253 9.97 -11.30 20.89
N GLU A 254 10.76 -12.04 20.10
CA GLU A 254 12.02 -11.53 19.53
C GLU A 254 11.78 -10.37 18.55
N LEU A 255 10.64 -10.36 17.86
CA LEU A 255 10.26 -9.27 16.96
C LEU A 255 9.69 -8.05 17.69
N ASN A 256 9.28 -8.21 18.96
CA ASN A 256 8.70 -7.14 19.79
C ASN A 256 9.76 -6.19 20.36
N ILE A 257 11.04 -6.50 20.18
CA ILE A 257 12.15 -5.69 20.65
C ILE A 257 12.37 -4.52 19.68
N SER A 258 11.85 -3.35 20.04
CA SER A 258 12.17 -2.08 19.38
C SER A 258 13.26 -1.39 20.19
N THR A 259 14.51 -1.42 19.74
CA THR A 259 15.61 -0.71 20.41
C THR A 259 15.78 0.76 20.01
N ASP A 260 15.05 1.30 19.03
CA ASP A 260 15.22 2.72 18.64
C ASP A 260 13.90 3.44 18.37
N THR A 261 13.55 4.35 19.29
CA THR A 261 12.30 5.12 19.28
C THR A 261 12.28 6.32 18.35
N VAL A 262 13.30 6.56 17.52
CA VAL A 262 13.41 7.85 16.83
C VAL A 262 13.37 7.79 15.31
N LEU A 263 13.82 6.74 14.60
CA LEU A 263 13.75 6.80 13.12
C LEU A 263 13.44 5.50 12.36
N PHE A 264 13.70 4.30 12.88
CA PHE A 264 13.52 3.08 12.07
C PHE A 264 13.31 1.81 12.94
N ASN A 265 12.10 1.54 13.44
CA ASN A 265 11.77 0.15 13.81
C ASN A 265 11.17 -0.56 12.59
N HIS A 266 12.06 -1.02 11.74
CA HIS A 266 11.75 -2.04 10.75
C HIS A 266 12.59 -3.26 11.04
N TRP A 267 12.07 -4.42 10.66
CA TRP A 267 12.89 -5.62 10.65
C TRP A 267 13.80 -5.56 9.42
N ASP A 268 15.10 -5.71 9.60
CA ASP A 268 16.10 -5.73 8.52
C ASP A 268 16.43 -7.15 8.06
N PHE A 269 15.92 -8.15 8.77
CA PHE A 269 16.03 -9.58 8.51
C PHE A 269 14.74 -10.17 7.91
N PRO A 270 14.82 -11.33 7.23
CA PRO A 270 13.64 -12.02 6.72
C PRO A 270 12.66 -12.42 7.82
N ILE A 271 11.37 -12.34 7.51
CA ILE A 271 10.27 -12.75 8.38
C ILE A 271 9.35 -13.72 7.66
N ASP A 272 8.70 -14.61 8.42
CA ASP A 272 7.57 -15.42 7.94
C ASP A 272 6.53 -15.64 9.04
N VAL A 273 5.44 -16.32 8.69
CA VAL A 273 4.42 -16.76 9.64
C VAL A 273 4.78 -18.15 10.20
N GLY A 274 4.90 -18.25 11.52
CA GLY A 274 5.13 -19.51 12.22
C GLY A 274 3.91 -20.43 12.30
N GLU A 275 4.12 -21.63 12.81
CA GLU A 275 3.07 -22.63 13.03
C GLU A 275 2.02 -22.16 14.06
N ASP A 276 2.38 -21.24 14.94
CA ASP A 276 1.51 -20.62 15.94
C ASP A 276 0.73 -19.40 15.39
N ASN A 277 0.78 -19.16 14.08
CA ASN A 277 0.11 -18.05 13.40
C ASN A 277 0.61 -16.67 13.87
N ARG A 278 1.91 -16.57 14.22
CA ARG A 278 2.59 -15.31 14.53
C ARG A 278 3.74 -15.07 13.56
N LEU A 279 4.10 -13.81 13.35
CA LEU A 279 5.30 -13.46 12.60
C LEU A 279 6.54 -13.84 13.42
N LEU A 280 7.52 -14.44 12.76
CA LEU A 280 8.83 -14.77 13.33
C LEU A 280 9.96 -14.38 12.38
N ARG A 281 11.17 -14.28 12.91
CA ARG A 281 12.39 -14.13 12.12
C ARG A 281 12.76 -15.48 11.49
N ILE A 282 13.11 -15.49 10.22
CA ILE A 282 13.71 -16.67 9.56
C ILE A 282 15.23 -16.57 9.66
N CYS A 283 15.87 -17.66 10.10
CA CYS A 283 17.33 -17.80 10.15
C CYS A 283 17.89 -18.40 8.87
#